data_AF-A0A6M0L656-F1
#
_entry.id   AF-A0A6M0L656-F1
#
_cell.length_a   1.000
_cell.length_b   1.000
_cell.length_c   1.000
_cell.angle_alpha   90.00
_cell.angle_beta   90.00
_cell.angle_gamma   90.00
#
_symmetry.space_group_name_H-M   'P 1'
#
loop_
_entity.id
_entity.type
_entity.pdbx_description
1 polymer ?
#
loop_
_entity_poly.entity_id
_entity_poly.type
_entity_poly.pdbx_seq_one_letter_code
_entity_poly.pdbx_strand_id
1 'polypeptide(L)'
;MKNKIYYVTSKQWEFVYNNMNKDNLMYFEIDGKEIQTVHAFIDAMIETFRLPDEHRYRFTEPERINGTNWPAFRDRMTDLLWFDDWTAPICFVIKNFSQFIVETKSDREHANDSEYIRDKEYIMWNFEEVILPFWEEEIEQIVVGGEKRVFNVYCVD
;
A
#
# COMPACT_ATOMS: atom_id res chain seq x y z
N MET A 1 -18.83 1.39 3.87
CA MET A 1 -18.09 0.11 3.85
C MET A 1 -16.72 0.39 4.41
N LYS A 2 -16.17 -0.45 5.29
CA LYS A 2 -14.91 -0.13 5.98
C LYS A 2 -13.78 -1.06 5.49
N ASN A 3 -12.84 -0.47 4.78
CA ASN A 3 -11.57 -1.04 4.35
C ASN A 3 -10.67 -1.26 5.56
N LYS A 4 -9.82 -2.29 5.50
CA LYS A 4 -9.00 -2.69 6.65
C LYS A 4 -7.64 -3.21 6.25
N ILE A 5 -6.70 -3.02 7.16
CA ILE A 5 -5.42 -3.72 7.20
C ILE A 5 -5.59 -4.93 8.13
N TYR A 6 -5.35 -6.13 7.61
CA TYR A 6 -5.42 -7.39 8.33
C TYR A 6 -4.03 -7.94 8.58
N TYR A 7 -3.68 -8.18 9.84
CA TYR A 7 -2.47 -8.91 10.23
C TYR A 7 -2.86 -10.36 10.48
N VAL A 8 -2.38 -11.27 9.64
CA VAL A 8 -2.82 -12.67 9.63
C VAL A 8 -1.65 -13.63 9.51
N THR A 9 -1.82 -14.82 10.05
CA THR A 9 -0.87 -15.91 9.83
C THR A 9 -1.00 -16.47 8.41
N SER A 10 0.03 -17.13 7.90
CA SER A 10 0.01 -17.86 6.62
C SER A 10 -1.16 -18.85 6.53
N LYS A 11 -1.51 -19.52 7.64
CA LYS A 11 -2.66 -20.45 7.70
C LYS A 11 -4.01 -19.73 7.60
N GLN A 12 -4.15 -18.58 8.26
CA GLN A 12 -5.37 -17.76 8.15
C GLN A 12 -5.50 -17.18 6.74
N TRP A 13 -4.39 -16.72 6.17
CA TRP A 13 -4.35 -16.24 4.79
C TRP A 13 -4.74 -17.32 3.79
N GLU A 14 -4.21 -18.54 3.93
CA GLU A 14 -4.58 -19.68 3.08
C GLU A 14 -6.10 -19.94 3.12
N PHE A 15 -6.72 -19.90 4.30
CA PHE A 15 -8.17 -20.02 4.42
C PHE A 15 -8.90 -18.90 3.68
N VAL A 16 -8.48 -17.64 3.86
CA VAL A 16 -9.09 -16.48 3.18
C VAL A 16 -8.94 -16.62 1.67
N TYR A 17 -7.72 -16.86 1.19
CA TYR A 17 -7.38 -17.00 -0.23
C TYR A 17 -8.17 -18.13 -0.90
N ASN A 18 -8.34 -19.28 -0.24
CA ASN A 18 -9.08 -20.41 -0.79
C ASN A 18 -10.59 -20.17 -0.88
N ASN A 19 -11.15 -19.30 -0.03
CA ASN A 19 -12.59 -18.99 -0.02
C ASN A 19 -12.93 -17.67 -0.74
N MET A 20 -11.94 -16.96 -1.26
CA MET A 20 -12.10 -15.70 -1.98
C MET A 20 -12.58 -15.94 -3.41
N ASN A 21 -13.58 -15.16 -3.85
CA ASN A 21 -14.00 -15.13 -5.25
C ASN A 21 -12.97 -14.34 -6.08
N LYS A 22 -12.15 -15.07 -6.85
CA LYS A 22 -11.06 -14.50 -7.64
C LYS A 22 -11.53 -13.93 -8.98
N ASP A 23 -12.70 -14.34 -9.46
CA ASP A 23 -13.23 -13.93 -10.76
C ASP A 23 -13.74 -12.48 -10.77
N ASN A 24 -13.88 -11.85 -9.59
CA ASN A 24 -14.32 -10.47 -9.44
C ASN A 24 -13.48 -9.75 -8.37
N LEU A 25 -12.16 -9.76 -8.56
CA LEU A 25 -11.20 -9.22 -7.62
C LEU A 25 -9.93 -8.77 -8.34
N MET A 26 -9.47 -7.56 -8.02
CA MET A 26 -8.12 -7.13 -8.34
C MET A 26 -7.16 -7.59 -7.24
N TYR A 27 -6.37 -8.61 -7.55
CA TYR A 27 -5.42 -9.23 -6.64
C TYR A 27 -3.99 -8.74 -6.89
N PHE A 28 -3.35 -8.26 -5.84
CA PHE A 28 -1.98 -7.75 -5.87
C PHE A 28 -1.19 -8.36 -4.73
N GLU A 29 0.05 -8.77 -4.99
CA GLU A 29 0.90 -9.40 -3.99
C GLU A 29 2.35 -8.94 -4.15
N ILE A 30 2.99 -8.64 -3.02
CA ILE A 30 4.44 -8.41 -2.91
C ILE A 30 5.04 -9.32 -1.83
N ASP A 31 6.31 -9.67 -2.00
CA ASP A 31 7.08 -10.42 -0.98
C ASP A 31 7.93 -9.45 -0.15
N GLY A 32 7.61 -9.36 1.15
CA GLY A 32 8.33 -8.54 2.11
C GLY A 32 9.80 -8.90 2.27
N LYS A 33 10.20 -10.15 1.97
CA LYS A 33 11.63 -10.55 2.02
C LYS A 33 12.49 -9.76 1.05
N GLU A 34 11.94 -9.48 -0.13
CA GLU A 34 12.64 -8.78 -1.20
C GLU A 34 12.62 -7.26 -1.02
N ILE A 35 11.87 -6.75 -0.04
CA ILE A 35 11.64 -5.32 0.15
C ILE A 35 12.21 -4.85 1.48
N GLN A 36 13.46 -4.36 1.41
CA GLN A 36 14.21 -3.90 2.57
C GLN A 36 14.34 -2.36 2.66
N THR A 37 13.85 -1.64 1.65
CA THR A 37 13.92 -0.17 1.61
C THR A 37 12.62 0.42 1.06
N VAL A 38 12.36 1.70 1.35
CA VAL A 38 11.24 2.44 0.75
C VAL A 38 11.34 2.46 -0.77
N HIS A 39 12.55 2.58 -1.32
CA HIS A 39 12.73 2.52 -2.78
C HIS A 39 12.32 1.15 -3.33
N ALA A 40 12.79 0.05 -2.74
CA ALA A 40 12.35 -1.29 -3.16
C ALA A 40 10.82 -1.46 -3.06
N PHE A 41 10.19 -0.87 -2.04
CA PHE A 41 8.73 -0.86 -1.92
C PHE A 41 8.08 -0.10 -3.07
N ILE A 42 8.54 1.12 -3.37
CA ILE A 42 8.00 1.92 -4.48
C ILE A 42 8.17 1.19 -5.83
N ASP A 43 9.32 0.56 -6.08
CA ASP A 43 9.53 -0.23 -7.30
C ASP A 43 8.53 -1.39 -7.38
N ALA A 44 8.38 -2.15 -6.30
CA ALA A 44 7.42 -3.26 -6.24
C ALA A 44 5.98 -2.80 -6.48
N MET A 45 5.60 -1.62 -5.96
CA MET A 45 4.27 -1.05 -6.18
C MET A 45 4.08 -0.59 -7.63
N ILE A 46 5.08 0.06 -8.24
CA ILE A 46 5.05 0.44 -9.67
C ILE A 46 4.82 -0.79 -10.54
N GLU A 47 5.56 -1.87 -10.30
CA GLU A 47 5.42 -3.11 -11.07
C GLU A 47 4.06 -3.78 -10.82
N THR A 48 3.68 -3.93 -9.56
CA THR A 48 2.52 -4.71 -9.13
C THR A 48 1.20 -4.02 -9.50
N PHE A 49 1.09 -2.72 -9.23
CA PHE A 49 -0.09 -1.91 -9.55
C PHE A 49 0.00 -1.26 -10.94
N ARG A 50 1.07 -1.53 -11.70
CA ARG A 50 1.33 -0.94 -13.02
C ARG A 50 1.20 0.58 -12.99
N LEU A 51 1.77 1.21 -11.95
CA LEU A 51 1.61 2.64 -11.72
C LEU A 51 2.27 3.44 -12.87
N PRO A 52 1.55 4.38 -13.53
CA PRO A 52 2.11 5.17 -14.62
C PRO A 52 3.06 6.25 -14.10
N ASP A 53 3.82 6.86 -15.00
CA ASP A 53 4.73 7.99 -14.70
C ASP A 53 5.79 7.69 -13.63
N GLU A 54 6.47 6.54 -13.74
CA GLU A 54 7.50 6.06 -12.78
C GLU A 54 8.52 7.12 -12.33
N HIS A 55 8.88 8.03 -13.24
CA HIS A 55 9.81 9.13 -12.98
C HIS A 55 9.34 10.01 -11.81
N ARG A 56 8.03 10.21 -11.61
CA ARG A 56 7.46 11.12 -10.60
C ARG A 56 7.72 10.66 -9.16
N TYR A 57 7.96 9.38 -8.94
CA TYR A 57 8.20 8.83 -7.61
C TYR A 57 9.63 9.08 -7.12
N ARG A 58 10.60 9.32 -8.04
CA ARG A 58 12.05 9.38 -7.79
C ARG A 58 12.72 10.59 -8.45
N PHE A 59 12.71 11.71 -7.75
CA PHE A 59 13.39 12.97 -8.07
C PHE A 59 14.09 13.49 -6.80
N THR A 60 14.89 14.54 -6.95
CA THR A 60 15.60 15.22 -5.86
C THR A 60 14.93 16.57 -5.64
N GLU A 61 13.94 16.64 -4.77
CA GLU A 61 13.27 17.89 -4.39
C GLU A 61 13.09 17.96 -2.87
N PRO A 62 13.02 19.18 -2.29
CA PRO A 62 13.06 19.42 -0.85
C PRO A 62 11.83 18.88 -0.07
N GLU A 63 10.77 18.46 -0.76
CA GLU A 63 9.51 18.01 -0.14
C GLU A 63 9.43 16.48 0.07
N ARG A 64 10.56 15.77 -0.04
CA ARG A 64 10.62 14.31 0.00
C ARG A 64 10.88 13.76 1.39
N ILE A 65 10.07 12.80 1.79
CA ILE A 65 10.30 11.98 2.98
C ILE A 65 10.94 10.67 2.50
N ASN A 66 12.13 10.38 3.03
CA ASN A 66 12.92 9.18 2.70
C ASN A 66 13.18 9.03 1.18
N GLY A 67 13.43 10.17 0.52
CA GLY A 67 13.73 10.25 -0.91
C GLY A 67 12.54 9.96 -1.84
N THR A 68 11.32 9.83 -1.30
CA THR A 68 10.11 9.43 -2.05
C THR A 68 9.12 10.57 -2.15
N ASN A 69 8.49 10.73 -3.32
CA ASN A 69 7.38 11.65 -3.52
C ASN A 69 6.06 10.97 -3.13
N TRP A 70 5.76 10.97 -1.84
CA TRP A 70 4.55 10.39 -1.28
C TRP A 70 3.25 11.01 -1.82
N PRO A 71 3.15 12.34 -2.05
CA PRO A 71 2.00 12.90 -2.74
C PRO A 71 1.74 12.23 -4.09
N ALA A 72 2.75 12.13 -4.96
CA ALA A 72 2.59 11.47 -6.26
C ALA A 72 2.22 9.98 -6.14
N PHE A 73 2.76 9.28 -5.14
CA PHE A 73 2.37 7.90 -4.85
C PHE A 73 0.91 7.79 -4.42
N ARG A 74 0.46 8.63 -3.48
CA ARG A 74 -0.93 8.67 -2.99
C ARG A 74 -1.90 8.96 -4.13
N ASP A 75 -1.63 10.01 -4.92
CA ASP A 75 -2.46 10.39 -6.07
C ASP A 75 -2.70 9.21 -7.01
N ARG A 76 -1.69 8.36 -7.19
CA ARG A 76 -1.77 7.20 -8.09
C ARG A 76 -2.47 6.01 -7.44
N MET A 77 -2.28 5.79 -6.14
CA MET A 77 -3.02 4.78 -5.39
C MET A 77 -4.49 5.13 -5.16
N THR A 78 -4.88 6.40 -5.32
CA THR A 78 -6.26 6.88 -5.32
C THR A 78 -6.85 7.08 -6.73
N ASP A 79 -6.06 6.86 -7.77
CA ASP A 79 -6.46 6.99 -9.18
C ASP A 79 -6.27 5.66 -9.94
N LEU A 80 -6.77 4.54 -9.41
CA LEU A 80 -6.59 3.21 -10.02
C LEU A 80 -7.55 2.95 -11.19
N LEU A 81 -7.93 3.99 -11.93
CA LEU A 81 -8.96 3.95 -12.97
C LEU A 81 -8.45 3.37 -14.31
N TRP A 82 -7.14 3.13 -14.45
CA TRP A 82 -6.55 2.54 -15.66
C TRP A 82 -6.65 1.02 -15.73
N PHE A 83 -7.25 0.36 -14.73
CA PHE A 83 -7.55 -1.06 -14.79
C PHE A 83 -8.92 -1.28 -15.45
N ASP A 84 -9.03 -2.26 -16.34
CA ASP A 84 -10.30 -2.56 -17.03
C ASP A 84 -11.42 -2.94 -16.02
N ASP A 85 -11.06 -3.62 -14.93
CA ASP A 85 -11.94 -4.00 -13.82
C ASP A 85 -11.89 -2.98 -12.65
N TRP A 86 -11.82 -1.68 -12.94
CA TRP A 86 -11.65 -0.63 -11.92
C TRP A 86 -12.73 -0.60 -10.83
N THR A 87 -13.88 -1.27 -11.02
CA THR A 87 -14.94 -1.38 -10.01
C THR A 87 -14.81 -2.60 -9.10
N ALA A 88 -13.99 -3.60 -9.46
CA ALA A 88 -13.85 -4.83 -8.68
C ALA A 88 -13.18 -4.55 -7.32
N PRO A 89 -13.51 -5.24 -6.22
CA PRO A 89 -12.76 -5.17 -4.97
C PRO A 89 -11.23 -5.31 -5.16
N ILE A 90 -10.43 -4.59 -4.37
CA ILE A 90 -8.98 -4.70 -4.33
C ILE A 90 -8.57 -5.53 -3.12
N CYS A 91 -7.71 -6.52 -3.36
CA CYS A 91 -6.98 -7.24 -2.33
C CYS A 91 -5.49 -7.07 -2.58
N PHE A 92 -4.82 -6.38 -1.65
CA PHE A 92 -3.37 -6.24 -1.67
C PHE A 92 -2.76 -7.06 -0.55
N VAL A 93 -1.71 -7.82 -0.86
CA VAL A 93 -1.08 -8.76 0.06
C VAL A 93 0.40 -8.45 0.17
N ILE A 94 0.89 -8.29 1.40
CA ILE A 94 2.30 -8.20 1.73
C ILE A 94 2.68 -9.49 2.46
N LYS A 95 3.28 -10.43 1.74
CA LYS A 95 3.77 -11.69 2.33
C LYS A 95 5.05 -11.49 3.11
N ASN A 96 5.34 -12.40 4.04
CA ASN A 96 6.51 -12.34 4.91
C ASN A 96 6.62 -10.94 5.58
N PHE A 97 5.51 -10.43 6.09
CA PHE A 97 5.40 -9.05 6.55
C PHE A 97 6.40 -8.73 7.69
N SER A 98 6.73 -9.69 8.53
CA SER A 98 7.79 -9.53 9.55
C SER A 98 9.16 -9.20 8.96
N GLN A 99 9.42 -9.58 7.71
CA GLN A 99 10.67 -9.35 6.98
C GLN A 99 10.60 -8.13 6.04
N PHE A 100 9.42 -7.53 5.88
CA PHE A 100 9.20 -6.29 5.14
C PHE A 100 9.78 -5.09 5.89
N ILE A 101 10.73 -4.38 5.26
CA ILE A 101 11.41 -3.17 5.75
C ILE A 101 11.82 -3.35 7.21
N VAL A 102 12.87 -4.15 7.40
CA VAL A 102 13.38 -4.48 8.73
C VAL A 102 14.04 -3.26 9.36
N GLU A 103 13.79 -3.09 10.65
CA GLU A 103 14.34 -2.02 11.46
C GLU A 103 15.86 -1.88 11.31
N THR A 104 16.30 -0.68 10.97
CA THR A 104 17.71 -0.35 10.83
C THR A 104 18.34 0.06 12.17
N LYS A 105 19.67 0.20 12.22
CA LYS A 105 20.34 0.77 13.40
C LYS A 105 19.91 2.21 13.68
N SER A 106 19.69 3.00 12.62
CA SER A 106 19.22 4.39 12.74
C SER A 106 17.85 4.43 13.41
N ASP A 107 16.95 3.52 13.06
CA ASP A 107 15.60 3.46 13.62
C ASP A 107 15.65 3.22 15.14
N ARG A 108 16.57 2.36 15.59
CA ARG A 108 16.77 2.07 17.02
C ARG A 108 17.34 3.25 17.79
N GLU A 109 18.22 4.03 17.15
CA GLU A 109 18.79 5.24 17.75
C GLU A 109 17.73 6.33 17.96
N HIS A 110 16.71 6.36 17.09
CA HIS A 110 15.60 7.32 17.16
C HIS A 110 14.35 6.74 17.85
N ALA A 111 14.43 5.58 18.52
CA ALA A 111 13.27 4.90 19.11
C ALA A 111 12.53 5.72 20.19
N ASN A 112 13.16 6.74 20.76
CA ASN A 112 12.56 7.65 21.73
C ASN A 112 12.21 9.04 21.15
N ASP A 113 12.46 9.25 19.87
CA ASP A 113 12.09 10.48 19.17
C ASP A 113 10.63 10.38 18.73
N SER A 114 9.75 11.13 19.39
CA SER A 114 8.31 11.12 19.09
C SER A 114 7.97 11.69 17.71
N GLU A 115 8.88 12.43 17.09
CA GLU A 115 8.71 12.98 15.74
C GLU A 115 9.25 12.03 14.66
N TYR A 116 10.03 11.03 15.05
CA TYR A 116 10.56 10.03 14.12
C TYR A 116 9.53 8.94 13.83
N ILE A 117 9.23 8.77 12.55
CA ILE A 117 8.39 7.68 12.05
C ILE A 117 9.25 6.72 11.22
N ARG A 118 9.17 5.42 11.51
CA ARG A 118 9.91 4.41 10.75
C ARG A 118 9.32 4.27 9.36
N ASP A 119 10.15 3.92 8.38
CA ASP A 119 9.74 3.72 6.98
C ASP A 119 8.52 2.81 6.84
N LYS A 120 8.55 1.66 7.52
CA LYS A 120 7.45 0.70 7.53
C LYS A 120 6.17 1.29 8.11
N GLU A 121 6.27 2.03 9.22
CA GLU A 121 5.12 2.69 9.85
C GLU A 121 4.55 3.77 8.95
N TYR A 122 5.42 4.55 8.30
CA TYR A 122 5.00 5.56 7.35
C TYR A 122 4.24 4.95 6.19
N ILE A 123 4.73 3.85 5.61
CA ILE A 123 4.03 3.12 4.55
C ILE A 123 2.64 2.67 5.01
N MET A 124 2.55 2.03 6.18
CA MET A 124 1.26 1.57 6.69
C MET A 124 0.31 2.72 6.98
N TRP A 125 0.82 3.84 7.53
CA TRP A 125 0.07 5.07 7.75
C TRP A 125 -0.49 5.64 6.45
N ASN A 126 0.25 5.59 5.33
CA ASN A 126 -0.29 6.03 4.03
C ASN A 126 -1.51 5.20 3.61
N PHE A 127 -1.52 3.89 3.89
CA PHE A 127 -2.69 3.07 3.62
C PHE A 127 -3.84 3.41 4.57
N GLU A 128 -3.56 3.43 5.87
CA GLU A 128 -4.58 3.61 6.91
C GLU A 128 -5.27 4.99 6.86
N GLU A 129 -4.49 6.05 6.66
CA GLU A 129 -4.98 7.43 6.81
C GLU A 129 -5.27 8.15 5.49
N VAL A 130 -4.84 7.59 4.35
CA VAL A 130 -5.03 8.24 3.04
C VAL A 130 -5.70 7.31 2.04
N ILE A 131 -5.05 6.20 1.68
CA ILE A 131 -5.48 5.38 0.55
C ILE A 131 -6.80 4.67 0.87
N LEU A 132 -6.89 3.97 2.00
CA LEU A 132 -8.10 3.22 2.34
C LEU A 132 -9.31 4.14 2.57
N PRO A 133 -9.22 5.24 3.36
CA PRO A 133 -10.32 6.19 3.53
C PRO A 133 -10.82 6.81 2.22
N PHE A 134 -9.91 7.10 1.28
CA PHE A 134 -10.31 7.62 -0.03
C PHE A 134 -11.30 6.69 -0.73
N TRP A 135 -11.00 5.39 -0.78
CA TRP A 135 -11.87 4.38 -1.40
C TRP A 135 -13.12 4.06 -0.57
N GLU A 136 -13.14 4.37 0.73
CA GLU A 136 -14.33 4.19 1.58
C GLU A 136 -15.39 5.27 1.37
N GLU A 137 -14.98 6.54 1.22
CA GLU A 137 -15.92 7.67 1.25
C GLU A 137 -15.54 8.84 0.33
N GLU A 138 -14.26 9.20 0.21
CA GLU A 138 -13.87 10.45 -0.45
C GLU A 138 -14.03 10.40 -1.98
N ILE A 139 -13.91 9.21 -2.57
CA ILE A 139 -14.03 9.02 -4.02
C ILE A 139 -15.35 9.55 -4.60
N GLU A 140 -16.45 9.43 -3.87
CA GLU A 140 -17.78 9.92 -4.30
C GLU A 140 -17.86 11.45 -4.36
N GLN A 141 -16.96 12.14 -3.65
CA GLN A 141 -16.94 13.61 -3.55
C GLN A 141 -15.94 14.22 -4.53
N ILE A 142 -14.85 13.50 -4.81
CA ILE A 142 -13.70 14.01 -5.56
C ILE A 142 -13.77 13.59 -7.04
N VAL A 143 -14.30 12.40 -7.34
CA VAL A 143 -14.29 11.82 -8.69
C VAL A 143 -15.72 11.81 -9.25
N VAL A 144 -15.90 12.38 -10.45
CA VAL A 144 -17.19 12.34 -11.15
C VAL A 144 -17.54 10.90 -11.49
N GLY A 145 -18.63 10.38 -10.92
CA GLY A 145 -19.02 8.98 -11.07
C GLY A 145 -18.17 8.02 -10.23
N GLY A 146 -17.42 8.53 -9.26
CA GLY A 146 -16.67 7.72 -8.31
C GLY A 146 -17.60 6.90 -7.41
N GLU A 147 -17.25 5.64 -7.20
CA GLU A 147 -18.00 4.71 -6.35
C GLU A 147 -17.08 4.14 -5.26
N LYS A 148 -17.64 3.95 -4.06
CA LYS A 148 -16.93 3.32 -2.94
C LYS A 148 -16.44 1.93 -3.33
N ARG A 149 -15.24 1.60 -2.88
CA ARG A 149 -14.56 0.36 -3.29
C ARG A 149 -13.95 -0.36 -2.10
N VAL A 150 -14.11 -1.68 -2.08
CA VAL A 150 -13.40 -2.51 -1.10
C VAL A 150 -11.94 -2.46 -1.48
N PHE A 151 -11.08 -2.04 -0.56
CA PHE A 151 -9.65 -2.17 -0.67
C PHE A 151 -9.14 -2.71 0.66
N ASN A 152 -8.79 -3.98 0.70
CA ASN A 152 -8.21 -4.60 1.89
C ASN A 152 -6.72 -4.89 1.68
N VAL A 153 -5.94 -4.61 2.72
CA VAL A 153 -4.52 -4.95 2.79
C VAL A 153 -4.33 -6.12 3.75
N TYR A 154 -3.59 -7.15 3.34
CA TYR A 154 -3.27 -8.32 4.15
C TYR A 154 -1.76 -8.37 4.39
N CYS A 155 -1.36 -8.19 5.64
CA CYS A 155 0.00 -8.38 6.13
C CYS A 155 0.13 -9.81 6.65
N VAL A 156 0.85 -10.66 5.91
CA VAL A 156 0.86 -12.13 6.11
C VAL A 156 2.20 -12.62 6.63
N ASP A 157 2.17 -13.44 7.69
CA ASP A 157 3.34 -14.18 8.22
C ASP A 157 3.06 -15.68 8.45
#